data_AF-A0A657IV48-F1
#
_entry.id   AF-A0A657IV48-F1
#
_cell.length_a   1.000
_cell.length_b   1.000
_cell.length_c   1.000
_cell.angle_alpha   90.00
_cell.angle_beta   90.00
_cell.angle_gamma   90.00
#
_symmetry.space_group_name_H-M   'P 1'
#
loop_
_entity.id
_entity.type
_entity.pdbx_description
1 polymer ?
#
loop_
_entity_poly.entity_id
_entity_poly.type
_entity_poly.pdbx_seq_one_letter_code
_entity_poly.pdbx_strand_id
1 'polypeptide(L)'
;MGRRIGYVPQDPGTSLDPLLRVLEQVVEPLRIHGIGDPDTHRERALAAMREAGLPDPESLARRWPHELSGGQRQRVLIAAAIVTDPDLILADEPTSALDVTVQKRILDRLQELVRERGTALLMITHDLAVAAERTTGWC
;
A
#
# COMPACT_ATOMS: atom_id res chain seq x y z
N MET A 1 -23.68 -1.69 -2.39
CA MET A 1 -22.97 -0.62 -1.63
C MET A 1 -22.27 -1.29 -0.45
N GLY A 2 -21.02 -1.70 -0.63
CA GLY A 2 -20.22 -2.34 0.41
C GLY A 2 -18.99 -1.48 0.68
N ARG A 3 -18.73 -1.16 1.96
CA ARG A 3 -17.58 -0.37 2.41
C ARG A 3 -16.28 -0.94 1.83
N ARG A 4 -15.66 -0.24 0.87
CA ARG A 4 -14.37 -0.63 0.29
C ARG A 4 -13.26 -0.04 1.16
N ILE A 5 -12.86 -0.79 2.18
CA ILE A 5 -11.76 -0.43 3.08
C ILE A 5 -10.49 -1.12 2.59
N GLY A 6 -9.44 -0.36 2.31
CA GLY A 6 -8.08 -0.86 2.12
C GLY A 6 -7.36 -0.93 3.46
N TYR A 7 -6.44 -1.90 3.62
CA TYR A 7 -5.68 -2.08 4.86
C TYR A 7 -4.19 -2.17 4.58
N VAL A 8 -3.39 -1.37 5.31
CA VAL A 8 -1.94 -1.38 5.30
C VAL A 8 -1.46 -1.82 6.69
N PRO A 9 -0.96 -3.05 6.86
CA PRO A 9 -0.50 -3.56 8.15
C PRO A 9 0.88 -3.01 8.57
N GLN A 10 1.19 -3.17 9.86
CA GLN A 10 2.40 -2.68 10.54
C GLN A 10 3.70 -3.32 10.05
N ASP A 11 3.71 -4.62 9.75
CA ASP A 11 4.94 -5.34 9.40
C ASP A 11 4.90 -5.94 7.99
N PRO A 12 5.57 -5.32 7.00
CA PRO A 12 5.66 -5.84 5.64
C PRO A 12 6.40 -7.17 5.51
N GLY A 13 7.23 -7.56 6.48
CA GLY A 13 7.96 -8.82 6.48
C GLY A 13 7.09 -10.02 6.81
N THR A 14 6.12 -9.85 7.72
CA THR A 14 5.17 -10.90 8.12
C THR A 14 3.84 -10.82 7.37
N SER A 15 3.51 -9.66 6.80
CA SER A 15 2.25 -9.47 6.07
C SER A 15 2.27 -9.94 4.63
N LEU A 16 3.47 -10.07 4.03
CA LEU A 16 3.59 -10.65 2.69
C LEU A 16 3.77 -12.17 2.80
N ASP A 17 2.96 -12.93 2.06
CA ASP A 17 3.10 -14.39 1.99
C ASP A 17 4.43 -14.76 1.29
N PRO A 18 5.40 -15.40 1.98
CA PRO A 18 6.69 -15.72 1.40
C PRO A 18 6.61 -16.74 0.25
N LEU A 19 5.49 -17.47 0.15
CA LEU A 19 5.22 -18.49 -0.87
C LEU A 19 4.47 -17.94 -2.08
N LEU A 20 4.18 -16.64 -2.12
CA LEU A 20 3.53 -15.97 -3.25
C LEU A 20 4.42 -14.89 -3.85
N ARG A 21 4.39 -14.77 -5.18
CA ARG A 21 5.03 -13.67 -5.90
C ARG A 21 4.31 -12.36 -5.61
N VAL A 22 5.05 -11.26 -5.72
CA VAL A 22 4.54 -9.90 -5.47
C VAL A 22 3.25 -9.61 -6.23
N LEU A 23 3.15 -10.01 -7.51
CA LEU A 23 1.93 -9.81 -8.29
C LEU A 23 0.69 -10.45 -7.63
N GLU A 24 0.82 -11.69 -7.15
CA GLU A 24 -0.31 -12.42 -6.57
C GLU A 24 -0.84 -11.72 -5.32
N GLN A 25 0.06 -11.13 -4.52
CA GLN A 25 -0.30 -10.42 -3.30
C GLN A 25 -1.01 -9.09 -3.59
N VAL A 26 -0.63 -8.39 -4.66
CA VAL A 26 -1.31 -7.15 -5.07
C VAL A 26 -2.65 -7.46 -5.77
N VAL A 27 -2.78 -8.62 -6.42
CA VAL A 27 -4.02 -9.05 -7.08
C VAL A 27 -5.03 -9.63 -6.08
N GLU A 28 -4.58 -10.20 -4.97
CA GLU A 28 -5.43 -10.88 -3.98
C GLU A 28 -6.66 -10.05 -3.53
N PRO A 29 -6.55 -8.75 -3.20
CA PRO A 29 -7.72 -7.95 -2.85
C PRO A 29 -8.76 -7.84 -3.98
N LEU A 30 -8.32 -7.76 -5.25
CA LEU A 30 -9.24 -7.76 -6.39
C LEU A 30 -10.02 -9.07 -6.48
N ARG A 31 -9.34 -10.21 -6.25
CA ARG A 31 -9.98 -11.53 -6.26
C ARG A 31 -10.96 -11.70 -5.11
N ILE A 32 -10.55 -11.34 -3.88
CA ILE A 32 -11.40 -11.43 -2.68
C ILE A 32 -12.67 -10.62 -2.84
N HIS A 33 -12.58 -9.42 -3.44
CA HIS A 33 -13.72 -8.54 -3.64
C HIS A 33 -14.47 -8.75 -4.97
N GLY A 34 -14.07 -9.73 -5.79
CA GLY A 34 -14.73 -10.04 -7.07
C GLY A 34 -14.68 -8.88 -8.08
N ILE A 35 -13.59 -8.12 -8.10
CA ILE A 35 -13.43 -6.92 -8.93
C ILE A 35 -12.62 -7.27 -10.18
N GLY A 36 -13.20 -7.07 -11.37
CA GLY A 36 -12.51 -7.32 -12.65
C GLY A 36 -12.35 -8.81 -12.97
N ASP A 37 -11.45 -9.12 -13.90
CA ASP A 37 -11.18 -10.45 -14.43
C ASP A 37 -9.65 -10.73 -14.46
N PRO A 38 -9.20 -11.98 -14.71
CA PRO A 38 -7.79 -12.31 -14.69
C PRO A 38 -6.90 -11.46 -15.62
N ASP A 39 -7.42 -11.02 -16.76
CA ASP A 39 -6.67 -10.22 -17.73
C ASP A 39 -6.46 -8.79 -17.21
N THR A 40 -7.49 -8.20 -16.62
CA THR A 40 -7.45 -6.84 -16.04
C THR A 40 -6.75 -6.78 -14.68
N HIS A 41 -6.71 -7.89 -13.92
CA HIS A 41 -6.05 -7.95 -12.61
C HIS A 41 -4.57 -7.57 -12.69
N ARG A 42 -3.87 -8.11 -13.69
CA ARG A 42 -2.44 -7.84 -13.86
C ARG A 42 -2.20 -6.36 -14.13
N GLU A 43 -2.95 -5.77 -15.05
CA GLU A 43 -2.82 -4.36 -15.42
C GLU A 43 -3.08 -3.44 -14.22
N ARG A 44 -4.16 -3.69 -13.47
CA ARG A 44 -4.50 -2.94 -12.27
C ARG A 44 -3.46 -3.06 -11.17
N ALA A 45 -2.92 -4.26 -10.95
CA ALA A 45 -1.87 -4.47 -9.98
C ALA A 45 -0.59 -3.71 -10.35
N LEU A 46 -0.18 -3.75 -11.62
CA LEU A 46 1.00 -3.01 -12.09
C LEU A 46 0.80 -1.48 -11.99
N ALA A 47 -0.41 -0.98 -12.29
CA ALA A 47 -0.77 0.42 -12.09
C ALA A 47 -0.67 0.82 -10.60
N ALA A 48 -1.29 0.05 -9.71
CA ALA A 48 -1.22 0.30 -8.27
C ALA A 48 0.22 0.25 -7.72
N MET A 49 1.04 -0.69 -8.20
CA MET A 49 2.46 -0.77 -7.86
C MET A 49 3.24 0.48 -8.30
N ARG A 50 2.99 0.96 -9.53
CA ARG A 50 3.58 2.19 -10.04
C ARG A 50 3.19 3.40 -9.20
N GLU A 51 1.92 3.50 -8.86
CA GLU A 51 1.38 4.57 -8.03
C GLU A 51 1.95 4.60 -6.62
N ALA A 52 2.12 3.43 -5.99
CA ALA A 52 2.84 3.28 -4.72
C ALA A 52 4.34 3.63 -4.82
N GLY A 53 4.83 3.88 -6.04
CA GLY A 53 6.17 4.33 -6.35
C GLY A 53 7.20 3.21 -6.36
N LEU A 54 6.84 2.04 -6.88
CA LEU A 54 7.80 1.00 -7.25
C LEU A 54 8.41 1.35 -8.62
N PRO A 55 9.76 1.43 -8.75
CA PRO A 55 10.43 2.00 -9.94
C PRO A 55 10.38 1.10 -11.19
N ASP A 56 10.10 -0.20 -11.03
CA ASP A 56 9.97 -1.18 -12.12
C ASP A 56 8.92 -2.25 -11.74
N PRO A 57 7.62 -1.90 -11.78
CA PRO A 57 6.54 -2.80 -11.40
C PRO A 57 6.57 -4.13 -12.15
N GLU A 58 6.91 -4.12 -13.43
CA GLU A 58 6.89 -5.30 -14.31
C GLU A 58 7.92 -6.35 -13.90
N SER A 59 9.12 -5.91 -13.50
CA SER A 59 10.16 -6.76 -12.93
C SER A 59 9.83 -7.17 -11.51
N LEU A 60 9.43 -6.22 -10.66
CA LEU A 60 9.14 -6.46 -9.24
C LEU A 60 7.94 -7.40 -9.04
N ALA A 61 6.94 -7.34 -9.92
CA ALA A 61 5.76 -8.23 -9.91
C ALA A 61 6.14 -9.71 -9.99
N ARG A 62 7.28 -10.03 -10.62
CA ARG A 62 7.77 -11.41 -10.76
C ARG A 62 8.60 -11.86 -9.56
N ARG A 63 9.00 -10.95 -8.68
CA ARG A 63 9.85 -11.27 -7.53
C ARG A 63 9.07 -11.87 -6.38
N TRP A 64 9.80 -12.48 -5.46
CA TRP A 64 9.35 -12.95 -4.16
C TRP A 64 9.62 -11.90 -3.07
N PRO A 65 8.89 -11.91 -1.95
CA PRO A 65 9.09 -10.93 -0.86
C PRO A 65 10.52 -10.85 -0.34
N HIS A 66 11.22 -11.99 -0.25
CA HIS A 66 12.59 -12.04 0.23
C HIS A 66 13.61 -11.33 -0.68
N GLU A 67 13.25 -11.08 -1.95
CA GLU A 67 14.08 -10.36 -2.93
C GLU A 67 13.87 -8.83 -2.89
N LEU A 68 12.98 -8.36 -2.02
CA LEU A 68 12.63 -6.94 -1.87
C LEU A 68 13.30 -6.33 -0.64
N SER A 69 13.71 -5.06 -0.76
CA SER A 69 14.07 -4.24 0.40
C SER A 69 12.84 -3.94 1.28
N GLY A 70 13.05 -3.55 2.54
CA GLY A 70 11.94 -3.20 3.45
C GLY A 70 11.01 -2.13 2.87
N GLY A 71 11.59 -1.05 2.30
CA GLY A 71 10.81 0.00 1.65
C GLY A 71 10.07 -0.46 0.38
N GLN A 72 10.58 -1.46 -0.35
CA GLN A 72 9.86 -2.06 -1.47
C GLN A 72 8.69 -2.92 -0.99
N ARG A 73 8.88 -3.74 0.05
CA ARG A 73 7.79 -4.54 0.64
C ARG A 73 6.65 -3.65 1.13
N GLN A 74 6.99 -2.52 1.77
CA GLN A 74 5.98 -1.57 2.21
C GLN A 74 5.19 -0.95 1.05
N ARG A 75 5.85 -0.62 -0.06
CA ARG A 75 5.17 -0.12 -1.27
C ARG A 75 4.29 -1.18 -1.91
N VAL A 76 4.64 -2.47 -1.81
CA VAL A 76 3.77 -3.58 -2.24
C VAL A 76 2.51 -3.65 -1.38
N LEU A 77 2.61 -3.51 -0.06
CA LEU A 77 1.43 -3.44 0.82
C LEU A 77 0.53 -2.25 0.50
N ILE A 78 1.11 -1.08 0.25
CA ILE A 78 0.35 0.11 -0.18
C ILE A 78 -0.35 -0.15 -1.51
N ALA A 79 0.34 -0.76 -2.48
CA ALA A 79 -0.26 -1.14 -3.75
C ALA A 79 -1.47 -2.07 -3.56
N ALA A 80 -1.33 -3.11 -2.72
CA ALA A 80 -2.43 -4.02 -2.39
C ALA A 80 -3.60 -3.30 -1.69
N ALA A 81 -3.33 -2.32 -0.83
CA ALA A 81 -4.37 -1.54 -0.17
C ALA A 81 -5.15 -0.63 -1.14
N ILE A 82 -4.51 -0.07 -2.17
CA ILE A 82 -5.15 0.89 -3.09
C ILE A 82 -5.73 0.24 -4.36
N VAL A 83 -5.33 -1.00 -4.70
CA VAL A 83 -5.69 -1.65 -5.98
C VAL A 83 -7.20 -1.75 -6.22
N THR A 84 -7.99 -1.81 -5.14
CA THR A 84 -9.46 -1.93 -5.16
C THR A 84 -10.17 -0.59 -5.30
N ASP A 85 -9.43 0.52 -5.35
CA ASP A 85 -9.96 1.89 -5.31
C ASP A 85 -10.87 2.13 -4.08
N PRO A 86 -10.30 2.01 -2.87
CA PRO A 86 -11.07 2.08 -1.63
C PRO A 86 -11.51 3.51 -1.29
N ASP A 87 -12.64 3.62 -0.60
CA ASP A 87 -13.13 4.89 -0.06
C ASP A 87 -12.42 5.26 1.26
N LEU A 88 -11.81 4.27 1.93
CA LEU A 88 -11.07 4.43 3.19
C LEU A 88 -9.85 3.51 3.22
N ILE A 89 -8.70 4.03 3.65
CA ILE A 89 -7.51 3.23 3.99
C ILE A 89 -7.29 3.29 5.49
N LEU A 90 -7.16 2.11 6.09
CA LEU A 90 -6.69 1.91 7.46
C LEU A 90 -5.20 1.59 7.41
N ALA A 91 -4.36 2.44 7.99
CA ALA A 91 -2.93 2.23 8.05
C ALA A 91 -2.49 2.07 9.50
N ASP A 92 -2.11 0.84 9.89
CA ASP A 92 -1.68 0.53 11.25
C ASP A 92 -0.16 0.51 11.32
N GLU A 93 0.44 1.55 11.90
CA GLU A 93 1.89 1.73 12.00
C GLU A 93 2.68 1.38 10.72
N PRO A 94 2.29 1.92 9.55
CA PRO A 94 2.69 1.41 8.23
C PRO A 94 4.18 1.64 7.89
N THR A 95 4.99 2.12 8.82
CA THR A 95 6.40 2.48 8.57
C THR A 95 7.32 2.21 9.75
N SER A 96 6.84 1.53 10.80
CA SER A 96 7.59 1.34 12.06
C SER A 96 8.92 0.58 11.90
N ALA A 97 9.02 -0.28 10.88
CA ALA A 97 10.23 -1.06 10.58
C ALA A 97 11.21 -0.37 9.60
N LEU A 98 10.98 0.89 9.24
CA LEU A 98 11.76 1.61 8.21
C LEU A 98 12.60 2.73 8.84
N ASP A 99 13.72 3.07 8.21
CA ASP A 99 14.47 4.26 8.58
C ASP A 99 13.63 5.53 8.34
N VAL A 100 13.88 6.58 9.13
CA VAL A 100 13.11 7.83 9.15
C VAL A 100 13.01 8.49 7.77
N THR A 101 14.05 8.36 6.93
CA THR A 101 14.05 8.97 5.58
C THR A 101 13.11 8.21 4.64
N VAL A 102 13.17 6.88 4.64
CA VAL A 102 12.26 6.04 3.85
C VAL A 102 10.83 6.17 4.35
N GLN A 103 10.63 6.17 5.66
CA GLN A 103 9.33 6.40 6.30
C GLN A 103 8.66 7.68 5.79
N LYS A 104 9.34 8.82 5.89
CA LYS A 104 8.81 10.11 5.42
C LYS A 104 8.38 10.04 3.96
N ARG A 105 9.25 9.51 3.09
CA ARG A 105 8.95 9.36 1.65
C ARG A 105 7.75 8.48 1.36
N ILE A 106 7.53 7.41 2.15
CA ILE A 106 6.39 6.52 1.98
C ILE A 106 5.10 7.19 2.41
N LEU A 107 5.10 7.82 3.58
CA LEU A 107 3.90 8.47 4.12
C LEU A 107 3.50 9.68 3.27
N ASP A 108 4.47 10.47 2.77
CA ASP A 108 4.21 11.62 1.87
C ASP A 108 3.52 11.15 0.60
N ARG A 109 4.00 10.04 0.03
CA ARG A 109 3.39 9.45 -1.16
C ARG A 109 1.99 8.91 -0.88
N LEU A 110 1.78 8.25 0.26
CA LEU A 110 0.45 7.74 0.65
C LEU A 110 -0.56 8.89 0.81
N GLN A 111 -0.16 9.98 1.46
CA GLN A 111 -1.02 11.16 1.61
C GLN A 111 -1.35 11.82 0.26
N GLU A 112 -0.39 11.89 -0.65
CA GLU A 112 -0.62 12.38 -2.01
C GLU A 112 -1.63 11.51 -2.76
N LEU A 113 -1.45 10.19 -2.75
CA LEU A 113 -2.36 9.24 -3.39
C LEU A 113 -3.79 9.32 -2.84
N VAL A 114 -3.93 9.38 -1.53
CA VAL A 114 -5.22 9.48 -0.84
C VAL A 114 -5.93 10.78 -1.24
N ARG A 115 -5.19 11.89 -1.31
CA ARG A 115 -5.73 13.20 -1.72
C ARG A 115 -6.17 13.21 -3.18
N GLU A 116 -5.36 12.64 -4.08
CA GLU A 116 -5.67 12.55 -5.51
C GLU A 116 -6.91 11.70 -5.80
N ARG A 117 -7.13 10.66 -4.99
CA ARG A 117 -8.25 9.71 -5.14
C ARG A 117 -9.52 10.11 -4.40
N GLY A 118 -9.46 11.11 -3.51
CA GLY A 118 -10.57 11.42 -2.61
C GLY A 118 -10.85 10.33 -1.58
N THR A 119 -9.88 9.46 -1.33
CA THR A 119 -9.94 8.39 -0.33
C THR A 119 -9.77 8.99 1.07
N ALA A 120 -10.45 8.47 2.08
CA ALA A 120 -10.15 8.81 3.47
C ALA A 120 -8.95 8.01 3.98
N LEU A 121 -8.10 8.59 4.82
CA LEU A 121 -6.98 7.88 5.47
C LEU A 121 -7.11 7.95 6.99
N LEU A 122 -7.22 6.80 7.64
CA LEU A 122 -7.09 6.66 9.09
C LEU A 122 -5.75 6.00 9.40
N MET A 123 -4.88 6.73 10.07
CA MET A 123 -3.55 6.26 10.46
C MET A 123 -3.48 6.04 11.96
N ILE A 124 -3.04 4.86 12.37
CA ILE A 124 -2.69 4.52 13.75
C ILE A 124 -1.16 4.58 13.84
N THR A 125 -0.64 5.37 14.77
CA THR A 125 0.80 5.50 14.99
C THR A 125 1.09 5.84 16.44
N HIS A 126 2.17 5.28 17.00
CA HIS A 126 2.73 5.71 18.29
C HIS A 126 3.80 6.80 18.12
N ASP A 127 4.16 7.14 16.89
CA ASP A 127 5.13 8.19 16.59
C ASP A 127 4.43 9.56 16.61
N LEU A 128 4.54 10.24 17.75
CA LEU A 128 3.97 11.57 17.96
C LEU A 128 4.52 12.63 16.98
N ALA A 129 5.75 12.46 16.46
CA ALA A 129 6.30 13.39 15.48
C ALA A 129 5.62 13.22 14.12
N VAL A 130 5.37 11.96 13.71
CA VAL A 130 4.56 11.65 12.51
C VAL A 130 3.13 12.14 12.67
N ALA A 131 2.53 11.94 13.85
CA ALA A 131 1.18 12.41 14.13
C ALA A 131 1.08 13.94 14.04
N ALA A 132 2.05 14.67 14.62
CA ALA A 132 2.10 16.13 14.63
C ALA A 132 2.39 16.76 13.25
N GLU A 133 3.26 16.16 12.43
CA GLU A 133 3.54 16.65 11.07
C GLU A 133 2.33 16.46 10.14
N ARG A 134 1.47 15.47 10.43
CA ARG A 134 0.44 14.99 9.49
C ARG A 134 -1.00 15.26 9.92
N THR A 135 -1.23 15.84 11.09
CA THR A 135 -2.56 16.37 11.45
C THR A 135 -2.76 17.70 10.73
N THR A 136 -3.49 17.67 9.61
CA THR A 136 -3.97 18.89 8.98
C THR A 136 -5.16 19.41 9.80
N GLY A 137 -5.03 20.61 10.34
CA GLY A 137 -6.16 21.37 10.86
C GLY A 137 -7.15 21.62 9.73
N TRP A 138 -8.40 21.23 9.95
CA TRP A 138 -9.53 21.71 9.15
C TRP A 138 -9.71 23.19 9.49
N CYS A 139 -9.35 24.07 8.54
CA CYS A 139 -9.88 25.43 8.44
C CYS A 139 -10.62 25.52 7.11
#